data_AF-A0A7S2HMZ7-F1
#
_entry.id   AF-A0A7S2HMZ7-F1
#
_cell.length_a   1.000
_cell.length_b   1.000
_cell.length_c   1.000
_cell.angle_alpha   90.00
_cell.angle_beta   90.00
_cell.angle_gamma   90.00
#
_symmetry.space_group_name_H-M   'P 1'
#
loop_
_entity.id
_entity.type
_entity.pdbx_description
1 polymer ?
#
loop_
_entity_poly.entity_id
_entity_poly.type
_entity_poly.pdbx_seq_one_letter_code
_entity_poly.pdbx_strand_id
1 'polypeptide(L)'
;VGIWRGESRQRVQATASGTIHAVLASWEVYDGDQGNAGAKGAGSDAAAEQELVMSTHPDATLNNFPRDMQWGQGLQLIEDLSCARDGAAPTPFTVTAGEWLILVTRFSSDGVTVQFQLEREADGPIAQPAPPPPPAAPASSSTAPQLLQAAPTMPQAIPQAMSQIIPQTIPQAIPQAVPQAMQQAIPQAHHLPPPGLG
;
A
#
# COMPACT_ATOMS: atom_id res chain seq x y z
N VAL A 1 -21.65 -14.52 3.75
CA VAL A 1 -20.22 -14.63 4.11
C VAL A 1 -19.79 -16.05 3.79
N GLY A 2 -18.80 -16.22 2.90
CA GLY A 2 -18.48 -17.50 2.26
C GLY A 2 -17.97 -18.57 3.23
N ILE A 3 -18.14 -19.84 2.85
CA ILE A 3 -17.55 -20.97 3.55
C ILE A 3 -16.04 -20.96 3.21
N TRP A 4 -15.20 -20.69 4.20
CA TRP A 4 -13.74 -20.72 4.06
C TRP A 4 -13.23 -22.15 4.20
N ARG A 5 -12.38 -22.61 3.27
CA ARG A 5 -11.83 -23.98 3.28
C ARG A 5 -10.45 -24.04 3.94
N GLY A 6 -9.71 -22.95 3.91
CA GLY A 6 -8.37 -22.89 4.47
C GLY A 6 -7.99 -21.48 4.87
N GLU A 7 -7.12 -21.41 5.88
CA GLU A 7 -6.46 -20.20 6.35
C GLU A 7 -4.95 -20.44 6.34
N SER A 8 -4.20 -19.50 5.78
CA SER A 8 -2.74 -19.42 5.89
C SER A 8 -2.37 -18.20 6.75
N ARG A 9 -1.36 -18.37 7.61
CA ARG A 9 -0.88 -17.31 8.50
C ARG A 9 0.61 -17.16 8.29
N GLN A 10 1.03 -16.00 7.80
CA GLN A 10 2.42 -15.70 7.47
C GLN A 10 2.91 -14.52 8.30
N ARG A 11 4.10 -14.66 8.88
CA ARG A 11 4.76 -13.58 9.60
C ARG A 11 5.46 -12.67 8.60
N VAL A 12 5.16 -11.37 8.64
CA VAL A 12 5.71 -10.36 7.74
C VAL A 12 6.25 -9.19 8.55
N GLN A 13 7.32 -8.53 8.07
CA GLN A 13 7.91 -7.38 8.74
C GLN A 13 7.69 -6.11 7.91
N ALA A 14 7.24 -5.04 8.54
CA ALA A 14 7.19 -3.74 7.91
C ALA A 14 8.62 -3.22 7.68
N THR A 15 8.99 -2.99 6.42
CA THR A 15 10.33 -2.44 6.08
C THR A 15 10.38 -0.92 6.23
N ALA A 16 9.23 -0.25 6.24
CA ALA A 16 9.09 1.19 6.40
C ALA A 16 7.88 1.52 7.29
N SER A 17 7.94 2.67 7.97
CA SER A 17 6.80 3.21 8.72
C SER A 17 5.79 3.84 7.75
N GLY A 18 4.49 3.68 8.02
CA GLY A 18 3.44 4.28 7.19
C GLY A 18 2.08 3.64 7.37
N THR A 19 1.18 3.95 6.44
CA THR A 19 -0.17 3.37 6.39
C THR A 19 -0.23 2.29 5.33
N ILE A 20 -0.66 1.09 5.72
CA ILE A 20 -0.97 0.01 4.78
C ILE A 20 -2.40 0.23 4.27
N HIS A 21 -2.51 0.80 3.08
CA HIS A 21 -3.80 1.06 2.45
C HIS A 21 -4.43 -0.21 1.85
N ALA A 22 -3.59 -1.08 1.28
CA ALA A 22 -4.04 -2.27 0.57
C ALA A 22 -2.96 -3.36 0.55
N VAL A 23 -3.39 -4.60 0.32
CA VAL A 23 -2.54 -5.69 -0.16
C VAL A 23 -2.65 -5.76 -1.68
N LEU A 24 -1.50 -5.79 -2.35
CA LEU A 24 -1.36 -6.06 -3.78
C LEU A 24 -1.10 -7.55 -4.00
N ALA A 25 -1.91 -8.19 -4.84
CA ALA A 25 -1.72 -9.57 -5.24
C ALA A 25 -1.27 -9.64 -6.71
N SER A 26 -0.19 -10.38 -6.94
CA SER A 26 0.29 -10.78 -8.27
C SER A 26 0.60 -12.28 -8.25
N TRP A 27 0.78 -12.88 -9.42
CA TRP A 27 1.02 -14.30 -9.59
C TRP A 27 2.04 -14.57 -10.69
N GLU A 28 2.63 -15.76 -10.61
CA GLU A 28 3.59 -16.26 -11.59
C GLU A 28 3.25 -17.69 -11.98
N VAL A 29 3.44 -18.00 -13.25
CA VAL A 29 3.27 -19.35 -13.82
C VAL A 29 4.60 -19.74 -14.44
N TYR A 30 5.07 -20.93 -14.09
CA TYR A 30 6.35 -21.47 -14.54
C TYR A 30 6.07 -22.69 -15.43
N ASP A 31 6.81 -22.79 -16.53
CA ASP A 31 6.85 -23.96 -17.41
C ASP A 31 8.29 -24.50 -17.41
N GLY A 32 8.49 -25.58 -16.63
CA GLY A 32 9.77 -26.23 -16.39
C GLY A 32 9.64 -27.41 -15.41
N ASP A 33 10.41 -28.47 -15.63
CA ASP A 33 10.43 -29.63 -14.73
C ASP A 33 11.28 -29.33 -13.48
N GLN A 34 10.63 -28.87 -12.40
CA GLN A 34 11.30 -28.68 -11.10
C GLN A 34 11.90 -29.99 -10.53
N GLY A 35 11.61 -31.15 -11.13
CA GLY A 35 12.07 -32.47 -10.69
C GLY A 35 13.44 -32.90 -11.21
N ASN A 36 14.08 -32.18 -12.16
CA ASN A 36 15.28 -32.70 -12.84
C ASN A 36 16.48 -31.73 -12.89
N ALA A 37 16.60 -30.82 -11.92
CA ALA A 37 17.78 -29.98 -11.76
C ALA A 37 19.06 -30.76 -11.34
N GLY A 38 18.94 -32.08 -11.07
CA GLY A 38 20.03 -32.92 -10.58
C GLY A 38 20.78 -33.77 -11.62
N ALA A 39 20.36 -33.79 -12.89
CA ALA A 39 20.94 -34.69 -13.88
C ALA A 39 21.02 -34.10 -15.30
N LYS A 40 21.65 -32.93 -15.46
CA LYS A 40 22.18 -32.53 -16.78
C LYS A 40 23.70 -32.59 -16.75
N GLY A 41 24.20 -33.63 -17.43
CA GLY A 41 25.61 -33.95 -17.53
C GLY A 41 26.42 -32.84 -18.18
N ALA A 42 27.68 -32.78 -17.76
CA ALA A 42 28.72 -31.93 -18.32
C ALA A 42 28.93 -32.24 -19.82
N GLY A 43 28.21 -31.52 -20.67
CA GLY A 43 28.36 -31.54 -22.12
C GLY A 43 28.29 -30.10 -22.62
N SER A 44 29.40 -29.62 -23.13
CA SER A 44 29.66 -28.28 -23.65
C SER A 44 28.62 -27.81 -24.69
N ASP A 45 28.30 -26.51 -24.63
CA ASP A 45 27.58 -25.69 -25.62
C ASP A 45 26.02 -25.70 -25.61
N ALA A 46 25.41 -25.87 -24.44
CA ALA A 46 23.97 -25.67 -24.27
C ALA A 46 23.67 -24.28 -23.67
N ALA A 47 23.06 -23.40 -24.46
CA ALA A 47 22.34 -22.24 -23.93
C ALA A 47 21.41 -22.75 -22.82
N ALA A 48 21.57 -22.22 -21.60
CA ALA A 48 20.70 -22.56 -20.49
C ALA A 48 19.24 -22.49 -20.97
N GLU A 49 18.53 -23.61 -20.92
CA GLU A 49 17.07 -23.61 -21.11
C GLU A 49 16.52 -22.63 -20.08
N GLN A 50 16.14 -21.44 -20.55
CA GLN A 50 15.53 -20.45 -19.68
C GLN A 50 14.19 -21.00 -19.25
N GLU A 51 14.01 -21.16 -17.94
CA GLU A 51 12.71 -21.47 -17.36
C GLU A 51 11.70 -20.45 -17.87
N LEU A 52 10.67 -20.94 -18.56
CA LEU A 52 9.65 -20.08 -19.13
C LEU A 52 8.76 -19.60 -18.00
N VAL A 53 8.78 -18.29 -17.72
CA VAL A 53 7.99 -17.67 -16.66
C VAL A 53 7.01 -16.64 -17.23
N MET A 54 5.78 -16.71 -16.73
CA MET A 54 4.74 -15.71 -16.97
C MET A 54 4.38 -15.06 -15.63
N SER A 55 4.81 -13.81 -15.43
CA SER A 55 4.56 -13.04 -14.20
C SER A 55 3.52 -11.94 -14.42
N THR A 56 2.82 -11.55 -13.36
CA THR A 56 2.02 -10.31 -13.27
C THR A 56 2.58 -9.34 -12.23
N HIS A 57 3.78 -9.62 -11.70
CA HIS A 57 4.46 -8.73 -10.77
C HIS A 57 4.77 -7.39 -11.48
N PRO A 58 4.45 -6.23 -10.88
CA PRO A 58 4.62 -4.93 -11.53
C PRO A 58 6.03 -4.69 -12.10
N ASP A 59 7.07 -5.12 -11.37
CA ASP A 59 8.46 -4.98 -11.82
C ASP A 59 8.75 -5.79 -13.11
N ALA A 60 8.09 -6.93 -13.29
CA ALA A 60 8.21 -7.76 -14.49
C ALA A 60 7.35 -7.25 -15.66
N THR A 61 6.41 -6.34 -15.40
CA THR A 61 5.47 -5.82 -16.41
C THR A 61 5.70 -4.36 -16.80
N LEU A 62 6.74 -3.70 -16.27
CA LEU A 62 7.10 -2.30 -16.58
C LEU A 62 7.11 -1.95 -18.08
N ASN A 63 7.50 -2.91 -18.93
CA ASN A 63 7.54 -2.75 -20.39
C ASN A 63 6.53 -3.66 -21.12
N ASN A 64 5.49 -4.11 -20.42
CA ASN A 64 4.49 -5.06 -20.91
C ASN A 64 3.07 -4.53 -20.70
N PHE A 65 2.78 -3.38 -21.30
CA PHE A 65 1.46 -2.73 -21.21
C PHE A 65 0.27 -3.65 -21.52
N PRO A 66 0.30 -4.54 -22.55
CA PRO A 66 -0.82 -5.45 -22.79
C PRO A 66 -1.12 -6.37 -21.61
N ARG A 67 -0.09 -6.82 -20.88
CA ARG A 67 -0.22 -7.67 -19.70
C ARG A 67 -0.87 -6.93 -18.53
N ASP A 68 -0.52 -5.65 -18.34
CA ASP A 68 -1.16 -4.80 -17.33
C ASP A 68 -2.63 -4.53 -17.65
N MET A 69 -2.97 -4.38 -18.94
CA MET A 69 -4.35 -4.15 -19.37
C MET A 69 -5.22 -5.42 -19.37
N GLN A 70 -4.63 -6.59 -19.65
CA GLN A 70 -5.39 -7.85 -19.76
C GLN A 70 -5.57 -8.56 -18.41
N TRP A 71 -4.56 -8.54 -17.55
CA TRP A 71 -4.60 -9.20 -16.23
C TRP A 71 -4.44 -8.22 -15.08
N GLY A 72 -3.42 -7.35 -15.13
CA GLY A 72 -3.10 -6.41 -14.06
C GLY A 72 -2.80 -7.10 -12.73
N GLN A 73 -3.19 -6.46 -11.63
CA GLN A 73 -2.99 -6.93 -10.26
C GLN A 73 -4.28 -6.90 -9.46
N GLY A 74 -4.38 -7.76 -8.45
CA GLY A 74 -5.45 -7.71 -7.45
C GLY A 74 -5.14 -6.71 -6.34
N LEU A 75 -6.17 -6.01 -5.84
CA LEU A 75 -6.06 -5.10 -4.70
C LEU A 75 -7.17 -5.39 -3.69
N GLN A 76 -6.81 -5.47 -2.41
CA GLN A 76 -7.76 -5.47 -1.30
C GLN A 76 -7.37 -4.39 -0.30
N LEU A 77 -8.32 -3.50 0.03
CA LEU A 77 -8.12 -2.51 1.09
C LEU A 77 -7.94 -3.18 2.45
N ILE A 78 -7.11 -2.58 3.28
CA ILE A 78 -6.80 -3.05 4.63
C ILE A 78 -7.24 -2.00 5.66
N GLU A 79 -7.86 -2.48 6.72
CA GLU A 79 -8.23 -1.70 7.89
C GLU A 79 -7.72 -2.35 9.17
N ASP A 80 -7.55 -1.55 10.22
CA ASP A 80 -7.18 -2.02 11.54
C ASP A 80 -8.40 -2.56 12.29
N LEU A 81 -8.63 -3.86 12.12
CA LEU A 81 -9.74 -4.58 12.76
C LEU A 81 -9.59 -4.69 14.28
N SER A 82 -8.41 -4.44 14.85
CA SER A 82 -8.24 -4.41 16.32
C SER A 82 -8.95 -3.20 16.95
N CYS A 83 -9.18 -2.15 16.15
CA CYS A 83 -9.88 -0.94 16.55
C CYS A 83 -11.34 -0.90 16.05
N ALA A 84 -11.76 -1.89 15.25
CA ALA A 84 -13.06 -1.91 14.62
C ALA A 84 -14.19 -1.96 15.67
N ARG A 85 -15.23 -1.15 15.42
CA ARG A 85 -16.46 -1.12 16.21
C ARG A 85 -17.63 -1.11 15.25
N ASP A 86 -18.72 -1.76 15.63
CA ASP A 86 -19.92 -1.81 14.79
C ASP A 86 -20.42 -0.40 14.43
N GLY A 87 -20.60 -0.17 13.12
CA GLY A 87 -21.05 1.10 12.58
C GLY A 87 -19.99 2.22 12.53
N ALA A 88 -18.76 1.98 12.98
CA ALA A 88 -17.66 2.93 12.85
C ALA A 88 -17.09 2.96 11.42
N ALA A 89 -16.46 4.07 11.04
CA ALA A 89 -15.73 4.18 9.79
C ALA A 89 -14.49 3.24 9.80
N PRO A 90 -14.05 2.75 8.63
CA PRO A 90 -12.81 1.98 8.51
C PRO A 90 -11.62 2.72 9.12
N THR A 91 -10.83 2.02 9.92
CA THR A 91 -9.65 2.60 10.59
C THR A 91 -8.39 2.27 9.78
N PRO A 92 -7.55 3.26 9.43
CA PRO A 92 -6.30 2.99 8.70
C PRO A 92 -5.34 2.10 9.49
N PHE A 93 -4.74 1.10 8.83
CA PHE A 93 -3.73 0.24 9.44
C PHE A 93 -2.34 0.90 9.38
N THR A 94 -1.89 1.48 10.50
CA THR A 94 -0.58 2.17 10.58
C THR A 94 0.48 1.28 11.23
N VAL A 95 1.70 1.31 10.68
CA VAL A 95 2.83 0.49 11.10
C VAL A 95 4.11 1.30 11.29
N THR A 96 5.02 0.78 12.10
CA THR A 96 6.39 1.29 12.23
C THR A 96 7.37 0.35 11.53
N ALA A 97 8.45 0.89 10.93
CA ALA A 97 9.53 0.09 10.39
C ALA A 97 10.08 -0.89 11.46
N GLY A 98 10.27 -2.14 11.07
CA GLY A 98 10.71 -3.23 11.93
C GLY A 98 9.57 -3.96 12.67
N GLU A 99 8.34 -3.44 12.64
CA GLU A 99 7.17 -4.07 13.27
C GLU A 99 6.83 -5.40 12.59
N TRP A 100 6.60 -6.43 13.41
CA TRP A 100 6.16 -7.75 12.95
C TRP A 100 4.64 -7.85 12.98
N LEU A 101 4.09 -8.37 11.89
CA LEU A 101 2.65 -8.54 11.67
C LEU A 101 2.38 -9.98 11.24
N ILE A 102 1.13 -10.39 11.37
CA ILE A 102 0.62 -11.63 10.80
C ILE A 102 -0.30 -11.31 9.64
N LEU A 103 0.09 -11.71 8.44
CA LEU A 103 -0.78 -11.73 7.26
C LEU A 103 -1.61 -13.01 7.30
N VAL A 104 -2.91 -12.84 7.50
CA VAL A 104 -3.89 -13.92 7.44
C VAL A 104 -4.53 -13.92 6.06
N THR A 105 -4.41 -15.05 5.36
CA THR A 105 -4.96 -15.24 4.03
C THR A 105 -6.01 -16.35 4.07
N ARG A 106 -7.24 -16.05 3.65
CA ARG A 106 -8.35 -17.00 3.62
C ARG A 106 -8.78 -17.29 2.20
N PHE A 107 -9.06 -18.55 1.94
CA PHE A 107 -9.47 -19.03 0.62
C PHE A 107 -10.90 -19.56 0.68
N SER A 108 -11.73 -19.12 -0.26
CA SER A 108 -13.03 -19.76 -0.49
C SER A 108 -12.83 -21.22 -0.85
N SER A 109 -13.87 -22.01 -0.67
CA SER A 109 -13.84 -23.45 -0.94
C SER A 109 -13.45 -23.84 -2.37
N ASP A 110 -13.80 -22.99 -3.34
CA ASP A 110 -13.46 -23.14 -4.76
C ASP A 110 -12.07 -22.58 -5.12
N GLY A 111 -11.39 -21.92 -4.18
CA GLY A 111 -10.08 -21.29 -4.38
C GLY A 111 -10.11 -20.02 -5.23
N VAL A 112 -11.30 -19.50 -5.59
CA VAL A 112 -11.43 -18.32 -6.47
C VAL A 112 -11.33 -17.02 -5.69
N THR A 113 -11.88 -16.98 -4.48
CA THR A 113 -11.87 -15.80 -3.62
C THR A 113 -10.76 -15.92 -2.59
N VAL A 114 -9.93 -14.88 -2.51
CA VAL A 114 -8.92 -14.71 -1.48
C VAL A 114 -9.26 -13.47 -0.66
N GLN A 115 -9.14 -13.58 0.66
CA GLN A 115 -9.27 -12.45 1.58
C GLN A 115 -8.00 -12.31 2.41
N PHE A 116 -7.51 -11.08 2.52
CA PHE A 116 -6.38 -10.72 3.36
C PHE A 116 -6.85 -10.01 4.63
N GLN A 117 -6.17 -10.27 5.74
CA GLN A 117 -6.30 -9.52 6.98
C GLN A 117 -4.90 -9.38 7.60
N LEU A 118 -4.64 -8.22 8.21
CA LEU A 118 -3.45 -8.03 9.03
C LEU A 118 -3.83 -8.08 10.51
N GLU A 119 -3.02 -8.77 11.28
CA GLU A 119 -3.05 -8.80 12.73
C GLU A 119 -1.69 -8.35 13.27
N ARG A 120 -1.69 -7.64 14.40
CA ARG A 120 -0.44 -7.34 15.12
C ARG A 120 0.00 -8.59 15.86
N GLU A 121 1.29 -8.90 15.82
CA GLU A 121 1.83 -10.00 16.62
C GLU A 121 1.63 -9.67 18.11
N ALA A 122 1.02 -10.59 18.87
CA ALA A 122 0.57 -10.35 20.24
C ALA A 122 1.72 -10.12 21.25
N ASP A 123 2.96 -10.24 20.81
CA ASP A 123 4.14 -9.69 21.47
C ASP A 123 4.67 -8.55 20.60
N GLY A 124 4.23 -7.33 20.92
CA GLY A 124 4.76 -6.12 20.29
C GLY A 124 6.29 -6.07 20.40
N PRO A 125 6.96 -5.19 19.64
CA PRO A 125 8.39 -4.98 19.84
C PRO A 125 8.63 -4.77 21.33
N ILE A 126 9.49 -5.60 21.94
CA ILE A 126 10.02 -5.32 23.28
C ILE A 126 10.50 -3.88 23.17
N ALA A 127 9.80 -2.95 23.83
CA ALA A 127 10.25 -1.57 23.90
C ALA A 127 11.71 -1.66 24.36
N GLN A 128 12.65 -1.22 23.51
CA GLN A 128 14.02 -1.12 23.97
C GLN A 128 13.95 -0.32 25.27
N PRO A 129 14.48 -0.86 26.39
CA PRO A 129 14.45 -0.14 27.65
C PRO A 129 15.07 1.23 27.37
N ALA A 130 14.34 2.28 27.74
CA ALA A 130 14.80 3.65 27.56
C ALA A 130 16.27 3.73 28.05
N PRO A 131 17.17 4.40 27.30
CA PRO A 131 18.54 4.56 27.76
C PRO A 131 18.50 5.12 29.19
N PRO A 132 19.30 4.56 30.12
CA PRO A 132 19.28 4.98 31.51
C PRO A 132 19.47 6.51 31.56
N PRO A 133 18.71 7.22 32.43
CA PRO A 133 18.90 8.64 32.58
C PRO A 133 20.38 8.92 32.89
N PRO A 134 20.98 9.96 32.29
CA PRO A 134 22.36 10.32 32.61
C PRO A 134 22.49 10.52 34.13
N PRO A 135 23.62 10.10 34.73
CA PRO A 135 23.79 10.19 36.18
C PRO A 135 23.56 11.63 36.64
N ALA A 136 22.73 11.79 37.67
CA ALA A 136 22.41 13.08 38.26
C ALA A 136 23.72 13.80 38.65
N ALA A 137 23.92 14.99 38.09
CA ALA A 137 25.01 15.87 38.50
C ALA A 137 24.88 16.16 40.01
N PRO A 138 25.98 16.19 40.78
CA PRO A 138 25.91 16.45 42.21
C PRO A 138 25.40 17.87 42.47
N ALA A 139 24.40 17.95 43.35
CA ALA A 139 23.83 19.19 43.84
C ALA A 139 24.92 20.05 44.50
N SER A 140 25.27 21.16 43.85
CA SER A 140 26.05 22.22 44.48
C SER A 140 25.10 23.12 45.25
N SER A 141 25.19 23.04 46.57
CA SER A 141 24.57 23.97 47.50
C SER A 141 25.38 25.27 47.49
N SER A 142 24.74 26.39 47.15
CA SER A 142 25.27 27.71 47.48
C SER A 142 24.13 28.72 47.67
N THR A 143 24.32 29.55 48.68
CA THR A 143 23.33 30.28 49.45
C THR A 143 23.35 31.77 49.10
N ALA A 144 22.23 32.30 48.54
CA ALA A 144 21.68 33.69 48.62
C ALA A 144 22.59 34.92 48.26
N PRO A 145 22.07 36.17 48.07
CA PRO A 145 20.69 36.67 48.25
C PRO A 145 20.10 37.51 47.08
N GLN A 146 18.80 37.84 47.26
CA GLN A 146 17.86 38.56 46.39
C GLN A 146 18.29 39.97 45.95
N LEU A 147 17.83 40.39 44.76
CA LEU A 147 17.42 41.78 44.47
C LEU A 147 16.33 41.84 43.36
N LEU A 148 15.11 42.17 43.79
CA LEU A 148 14.17 43.15 43.23
C LEU A 148 14.13 43.39 41.70
N GLN A 149 13.02 43.01 41.04
CA GLN A 149 12.22 43.90 40.17
C GLN A 149 10.91 43.25 39.68
N ALA A 150 9.92 44.10 39.45
CA ALA A 150 8.50 43.81 39.39
C ALA A 150 7.91 43.86 37.97
N ALA A 151 6.80 43.12 37.80
CA ALA A 151 5.63 43.37 36.93
C ALA A 151 5.78 43.19 35.39
N PRO A 152 4.69 43.20 34.60
CA PRO A 152 3.55 42.27 34.62
C PRO A 152 3.17 41.76 33.20
N THR A 153 2.01 41.08 33.10
CA THR A 153 1.10 40.95 31.93
C THR A 153 1.30 39.91 30.80
N MET A 154 0.32 39.00 30.76
CA MET A 154 -0.54 38.57 29.63
C MET A 154 -0.23 37.29 28.81
N PRO A 155 -1.30 36.57 28.40
CA PRO A 155 -1.23 35.23 27.82
C PRO A 155 -1.10 35.30 26.29
N GLN A 156 -0.20 34.51 25.69
CA GLN A 156 -0.18 34.37 24.23
C GLN A 156 -1.29 33.43 23.75
N ALA A 157 -2.35 34.05 23.25
CA ALA A 157 -3.29 33.45 22.32
C ALA A 157 -2.59 33.11 21.00
N ILE A 158 -2.74 31.85 20.58
CA ILE A 158 -3.20 31.38 19.27
C ILE A 158 -3.03 32.36 18.08
N PRO A 159 -2.43 31.86 16.98
CA PRO A 159 -3.10 32.00 15.68
C PRO A 159 -3.32 30.64 15.00
N GLN A 160 -4.48 30.03 15.29
CA GLN A 160 -5.21 29.13 14.42
C GLN A 160 -5.94 30.02 13.39
N ALA A 161 -5.32 30.30 12.24
CA ALA A 161 -6.05 30.94 11.14
C ALA A 161 -5.41 30.83 9.74
N MET A 162 -4.39 30.00 9.49
CA MET A 162 -3.73 29.98 8.17
C MET A 162 -3.39 28.59 7.59
N SER A 163 -4.28 27.60 7.75
CA SER A 163 -4.18 26.35 6.96
C SER A 163 -5.53 25.82 6.44
N GLN A 164 -6.56 26.67 6.35
CA GLN A 164 -7.91 26.27 5.92
C GLN A 164 -8.30 26.79 4.53
N ILE A 165 -7.38 27.34 3.74
CA ILE A 165 -7.69 27.79 2.38
C ILE A 165 -6.63 27.26 1.43
N ILE A 166 -7.06 26.35 0.53
CA ILE A 166 -6.36 25.69 -0.59
C ILE A 166 -5.85 24.27 -0.23
N PRO A 167 -6.44 23.18 -0.77
CA PRO A 167 -7.09 23.07 -2.08
C PRO A 167 -8.52 22.50 -2.02
N GLN A 168 -9.52 23.35 -2.26
CA GLN A 168 -10.92 22.92 -2.47
C GLN A 168 -11.46 23.27 -3.87
N THR A 169 -10.60 23.45 -4.87
CA THR A 169 -11.04 23.84 -6.23
C THR A 169 -10.61 22.89 -7.35
N ILE A 170 -10.01 21.73 -7.06
CA ILE A 170 -9.48 20.85 -8.12
C ILE A 170 -10.36 19.63 -8.50
N PRO A 171 -11.25 19.03 -7.70
CA PRO A 171 -11.93 17.81 -8.13
C PRO A 171 -13.25 18.03 -8.91
N GLN A 172 -13.47 19.19 -9.55
CA GLN A 172 -14.69 19.41 -10.35
C GLN A 172 -14.50 19.74 -11.84
N ALA A 173 -13.29 19.99 -12.32
CA ALA A 173 -13.10 20.32 -13.75
C ALA A 173 -12.91 19.10 -14.67
N ILE A 174 -12.52 17.94 -14.13
CA ILE A 174 -12.14 16.77 -14.95
C ILE A 174 -13.34 15.97 -15.50
N PRO A 175 -14.47 15.78 -14.79
CA PRO A 175 -15.55 14.95 -15.33
C PRO A 175 -16.29 15.55 -16.53
N GLN A 176 -16.18 16.87 -16.78
CA GLN A 176 -16.95 17.55 -17.82
C GLN A 176 -16.20 17.78 -19.15
N ALA A 177 -14.87 17.71 -19.18
CA ALA A 177 -14.12 17.95 -20.40
C ALA A 177 -14.13 16.76 -21.38
N VAL A 178 -14.24 15.53 -20.86
CA VAL A 178 -14.16 14.30 -21.67
C VAL A 178 -15.38 14.09 -22.58
N PRO A 179 -16.64 14.31 -22.14
CA PRO A 179 -17.79 14.11 -23.02
C PRO A 179 -17.90 15.15 -24.15
N GLN A 180 -17.34 16.35 -23.96
CA GLN A 180 -17.43 17.44 -24.95
C GLN A 180 -16.40 17.30 -26.08
N ALA A 181 -15.20 16.80 -25.80
CA ALA A 181 -14.20 16.56 -26.84
C ALA A 181 -14.61 15.44 -27.81
N MET A 182 -15.31 14.40 -27.33
CA MET A 182 -15.81 13.31 -28.19
C MET A 182 -16.91 13.77 -29.16
N GLN A 183 -17.76 14.73 -28.78
CA GLN A 183 -18.82 15.21 -29.68
C GLN A 183 -18.32 16.15 -30.79
N GLN A 184 -17.14 16.78 -30.63
CA GLN A 184 -16.56 17.64 -31.66
C GLN A 184 -15.64 16.91 -32.65
N ALA A 185 -15.34 15.63 -32.42
CA ALA A 185 -14.44 14.84 -33.27
C ALA A 185 -15.17 13.97 -34.33
N ILE A 186 -16.47 14.20 -34.58
CA ILE A 186 -17.18 13.59 -35.72
C ILE A 186 -17.10 14.55 -36.91
N PRO A 187 -16.16 14.38 -37.86
CA PRO A 187 -16.26 15.07 -39.13
C PRO A 187 -17.48 14.56 -39.89
N GLN A 188 -18.25 15.51 -40.41
CA GLN A 188 -19.41 15.30 -41.25
C GLN A 188 -19.06 14.40 -42.45
N ALA A 189 -19.52 13.15 -42.44
CA ALA A 189 -19.57 12.32 -43.64
C ALA A 189 -20.73 12.81 -44.53
N HIS A 190 -20.54 13.94 -45.19
CA HIS A 190 -21.39 14.39 -46.29
C HIS A 190 -21.09 13.52 -47.53
N HIS A 191 -22.15 12.93 -48.07
CA HIS A 191 -22.32 12.39 -49.43
C HIS A 191 -21.47 11.20 -49.91
N LEU A 192 -22.08 10.02 -49.89
CA LEU A 192 -21.88 8.99 -50.91
C LEU A 192 -23.22 8.75 -51.64
N PRO A 193 -23.29 8.75 -52.98
CA PRO A 193 -24.51 8.45 -53.72
C PRO A 193 -24.77 6.92 -53.74
N PRO A 194 -26.03 6.49 -53.98
CA PRO A 194 -26.39 5.07 -53.93
C PRO A 194 -25.80 4.28 -55.11
N PRO A 195 -25.60 2.96 -54.96
CA PRO A 195 -25.04 2.13 -56.02
C PRO A 195 -26.04 1.98 -57.17
N GLY A 196 -25.62 2.40 -58.36
CA GLY A 196 -26.34 2.19 -59.60
C GLY A 196 -26.32 0.72 -60.01
N LEU A 197 -27.47 0.26 -60.49
CA LEU A 197 -27.66 -0.97 -61.26
C LEU A 197 -26.89 -0.89 -62.58
N GLY A 198 -26.13 -1.93 -62.88
CA GLY A 198 -25.44 -2.17 -64.16
C GLY A 198 -24.85 -3.57 -64.16
#